data_AF-H2ZN75-F1
#
_entry.id   AF-H2ZN75-F1
#
_cell.length_a   1.000
_cell.length_b   1.000
_cell.length_c   1.000
_cell.angle_alpha   90.00
_cell.angle_beta   90.00
_cell.angle_gamma   90.00
#
_symmetry.space_group_name_H-M   'P 1'
#
loop_
_entity.id
_entity.type
_entity.pdbx_description
1 polymer ?
#
loop_
_entity_poly.entity_id
_entity_poly.type
_entity_poly.pdbx_seq_one_letter_code
_entity_poly.pdbx_strand_id
1 'polypeptide(L)'
;MGVMHGYEIELMFGTPWFGNSKFTRGYSDLDRSVSRRMVRYWTNFAKFGNPNGLRNQNQELVSDWPRFNDVTQRYLEIADDDVTMAPFPDSFRCAFWQKYLPSLQLASCKLTKLKQNGKSSFIDGVSPWICGTDLLKLIRVTINKIRVQIDNASVFSPFFSLFIKVTLPLIYTVYNA
;
A
#
# COMPACT_ATOMS: atom_id res chain seq x y z
N MET A 1 -14.44 -6.67 14.35
CA MET A 1 -13.95 -5.82 13.24
C MET A 1 -12.50 -6.19 12.98
N GLY A 2 -12.03 -6.14 11.73
CA GLY A 2 -10.60 -6.31 11.42
C GLY A 2 -9.80 -5.02 11.64
N VAL A 3 -8.58 -4.94 11.08
CA VAL A 3 -7.75 -3.73 11.12
C VAL A 3 -8.26 -2.72 10.09
N MET A 4 -8.64 -1.53 10.55
CA MET A 4 -9.07 -0.44 9.67
C MET A 4 -7.87 0.34 9.12
N HIS A 5 -8.07 0.96 7.96
CA HIS A 5 -7.04 1.79 7.33
C HIS A 5 -6.53 2.88 8.28
N GLY A 6 -5.21 2.97 8.42
CA GLY A 6 -4.53 4.01 9.20
C GLY A 6 -4.32 3.65 10.68
N TYR A 7 -4.79 2.48 11.15
CA TYR A 7 -4.59 2.06 12.55
C TYR A 7 -3.13 1.69 12.83
N GLU A 8 -2.35 1.38 11.80
CA GLU A 8 -0.91 1.13 11.90
C GLU A 8 -0.09 2.40 12.19
N ILE A 9 -0.64 3.58 11.87
CA ILE A 9 0.06 4.87 11.97
C ILE A 9 0.48 5.11 13.42
N GLU A 10 -0.44 4.95 14.36
CA GLU A 10 -0.18 5.20 15.78
C GLU A 10 0.88 4.25 16.35
N LEU A 11 0.89 3.00 15.90
CA LEU A 11 1.86 2.00 16.30
C LEU A 11 3.25 2.32 15.73
N MET A 12 3.35 2.73 14.46
CA MET A 12 4.62 3.13 13.82
C MET A 12 5.24 4.39 14.44
N PHE A 13 4.42 5.32 14.94
CA PHE A 13 4.92 6.53 15.59
C PHE A 13 5.26 6.33 17.07
N GLY A 14 5.09 5.12 17.61
CA GLY A 14 5.42 4.82 19.00
C GLY A 14 4.44 5.44 20.01
N THR A 15 3.25 5.85 19.57
CA THR A 15 2.21 6.45 20.43
C THR A 15 1.91 5.63 21.70
N PRO A 16 1.89 4.28 21.68
CA PRO A 16 1.70 3.47 22.89
C PRO A 16 2.79 3.64 23.98
N TRP A 17 3.94 4.22 23.64
CA TRP A 17 5.11 4.37 24.54
C TRP A 17 5.22 5.77 25.17
N PHE A 18 4.70 6.83 24.54
CA PHE A 18 4.85 8.22 25.00
C PHE A 18 3.66 8.70 25.86
N GLY A 19 3.08 7.78 26.63
CA GLY A 19 1.75 7.87 27.20
C GLY A 19 1.57 8.92 28.30
N ASN A 20 1.27 10.17 27.92
CA ASN A 20 0.80 11.22 28.84
C ASN A 20 -0.45 11.98 28.32
N SER A 21 -1.04 11.59 27.19
CA SER A 21 -2.19 12.30 26.60
C SER A 21 -3.50 11.53 26.75
N LYS A 22 -4.64 12.23 26.73
CA LYS A 22 -5.99 11.62 26.72
C LYS A 22 -6.19 10.63 25.56
N PHE A 23 -5.39 10.74 24.49
CA PHE A 23 -5.43 9.89 23.30
C PHE A 23 -4.55 8.64 23.39
N THR A 24 -3.72 8.52 24.44
CA THR A 24 -2.81 7.38 24.64
C THR A 24 -3.26 6.40 25.74
N ARG A 25 -4.46 6.62 26.29
CA ARG A 25 -5.05 5.75 27.30
C ARG A 25 -5.80 4.62 26.62
N GLY A 26 -5.40 3.38 26.88
CA GLY A 26 -6.12 2.19 26.42
C GLY A 26 -5.32 1.22 25.55
N TYR A 27 -4.05 1.50 25.24
CA TYR A 27 -3.20 0.49 24.60
C TYR A 27 -2.84 -0.63 25.58
N SER A 28 -2.98 -1.86 25.10
CA SER A 28 -2.55 -3.07 25.78
C SER A 28 -1.04 -3.26 25.70
N ASP A 29 -0.50 -4.20 26.47
CA ASP A 29 0.91 -4.57 26.36
C ASP A 29 1.24 -5.24 25.01
N LEU A 30 0.25 -5.85 24.37
CA LEU A 30 0.36 -6.38 23.00
C LEU A 30 0.57 -5.23 22.01
N ASP A 31 -0.24 -4.18 22.08
CA ASP A 31 -0.09 -3.00 21.21
C ASP A 31 1.29 -2.35 21.35
N ARG A 32 1.80 -2.27 22.58
CA ARG A 32 3.15 -1.78 22.87
C ARG A 32 4.20 -2.67 22.23
N SER A 33 4.05 -4.00 22.33
CA SER A 33 4.94 -4.97 21.71
C SER A 33 4.96 -4.83 20.18
N VAL A 34 3.79 -4.79 19.54
CA VAL A 34 3.65 -4.60 18.09
C VAL A 34 4.29 -3.28 17.66
N SER A 35 3.98 -2.18 18.35
CA SER A 35 4.56 -0.87 18.10
C SER A 35 6.09 -0.89 18.18
N ARG A 36 6.66 -1.57 19.19
CA ARG A 36 8.11 -1.70 19.33
C ARG A 36 8.73 -2.44 18.15
N ARG A 37 8.11 -3.53 17.69
CA ARG A 37 8.58 -4.30 16.52
C ARG A 37 8.52 -3.44 15.24
N MET A 38 7.40 -2.75 15.01
CA MET A 38 7.23 -1.85 13.86
C MET A 38 8.27 -0.73 13.84
N VAL A 39 8.38 0.04 14.94
CA VAL A 39 9.37 1.12 15.04
C VAL A 39 10.78 0.62 14.77
N ARG A 40 11.12 -0.59 15.26
CA ARG A 40 12.45 -1.18 15.06
C ARG A 40 12.73 -1.52 13.59
N TYR A 41 11.84 -2.23 12.91
CA TYR A 41 12.02 -2.53 11.48
C TYR A 41 12.13 -1.24 10.66
N TRP A 42 11.30 -0.23 10.94
CA TRP A 42 11.31 1.03 10.20
C TRP A 42 12.56 1.88 10.47
N THR A 43 13.03 1.94 11.71
CA THR A 43 14.26 2.67 12.05
C THR A 43 15.51 1.99 11.49
N ASN A 44 15.55 0.65 11.51
CA ASN A 44 16.61 -0.11 10.84
C ASN A 44 16.61 0.12 9.33
N PHE A 45 15.44 0.07 8.70
CA PHE A 45 15.33 0.37 7.27
C PHE A 45 15.79 1.79 6.95
N ALA A 46 15.37 2.79 7.74
CA ALA A 46 15.79 4.17 7.55
C ALA A 46 17.31 4.36 7.70
N LYS A 47 17.94 3.64 8.62
CA LYS A 47 19.38 3.77 8.91
C LYS A 47 20.28 2.99 7.96
N PHE A 48 19.85 1.80 7.53
CA PHE A 48 20.70 0.84 6.82
C PHE A 48 20.17 0.41 5.45
N GLY A 49 18.95 0.82 5.08
CA GLY A 49 18.24 0.31 3.89
C GLY A 49 17.76 -1.14 4.04
N ASN A 50 17.89 -1.74 5.22
CA ASN A 50 17.51 -3.11 5.52
C ASN A 50 16.74 -3.15 6.85
N PRO A 51 15.48 -3.63 6.89
CA PRO A 51 14.69 -3.69 8.12
C PRO A 51 15.34 -4.60 9.19
N ASN A 52 16.17 -5.56 8.78
CA ASN A 52 16.86 -6.47 9.69
C ASN A 52 18.09 -5.84 10.37
N GLY A 53 18.42 -4.58 10.04
CA GLY A 53 19.61 -3.92 10.57
C GLY A 53 20.91 -4.53 10.04
N LEU A 54 21.98 -4.42 10.84
CA LEU A 54 23.29 -5.00 10.54
C LEU A 54 23.43 -6.35 11.25
N ARG A 55 23.82 -7.41 10.51
CA ARG A 55 24.01 -8.80 11.00
C ARG A 55 24.91 -8.96 12.24
N ASN A 56 25.70 -7.95 12.59
CA ASN A 56 26.73 -8.03 13.63
C ASN A 56 26.39 -7.19 14.87
N GLN A 57 25.23 -6.55 14.89
CA GLN A 57 24.69 -5.96 16.11
C GLN A 57 23.80 -7.03 16.73
N ASN A 58 23.97 -7.35 18.01
CA ASN A 58 23.12 -8.28 18.78
C ASN A 58 21.69 -7.75 18.90
N GLN A 59 21.05 -7.54 17.75
CA GLN A 59 19.73 -6.98 17.62
C GLN A 59 18.76 -8.15 17.62
N GLU A 60 18.13 -8.35 18.77
CA GLU A 60 17.04 -9.30 18.95
C GLU A 60 15.82 -8.88 18.09
N LEU A 61 15.82 -9.29 16.83
CA LEU A 61 14.65 -9.27 15.97
C LEU A 61 13.87 -10.57 16.17
N VAL A 62 12.55 -10.46 16.15
CA VAL A 62 11.66 -11.61 16.35
C VAL A 62 11.71 -12.55 15.13
N SER A 63 11.91 -12.00 13.92
CA SER A 63 11.97 -12.77 12.68
C SER A 63 12.75 -12.00 11.61
N ASP A 64 13.32 -12.71 10.63
CA ASP A 64 13.96 -12.08 9.48
C ASP A 64 12.92 -11.61 8.47
N TRP A 65 13.07 -10.38 7.99
CA TRP A 65 12.30 -9.81 6.89
C TRP A 65 13.11 -9.85 5.59
N PRO A 66 13.01 -10.94 4.80
CA PRO A 66 13.72 -11.03 3.53
C PRO A 66 13.17 -10.03 2.51
N ARG A 67 14.02 -9.67 1.55
CA ARG A 67 13.62 -8.80 0.44
C ARG A 67 12.48 -9.47 -0.35
N PHE A 68 11.48 -8.67 -0.71
CA PHE A 68 10.42 -9.10 -1.60
C PHE A 68 10.98 -9.64 -2.92
N ASN A 69 10.38 -10.71 -3.43
CA ASN A 69 10.76 -11.38 -4.67
C ASN A 69 9.49 -11.66 -5.48
N ASP A 70 9.50 -11.34 -6.77
CA ASP A 70 8.35 -11.50 -7.68
C ASP A 70 7.93 -12.96 -7.89
N VAL A 71 8.80 -13.93 -7.57
CA VAL A 71 8.50 -15.36 -7.65
C VAL A 71 7.73 -15.85 -6.42
N THR A 72 8.27 -15.59 -5.23
CA THR A 72 7.68 -16.11 -3.99
C THR A 72 6.64 -15.16 -3.39
N GLN A 73 6.76 -13.87 -3.71
CA GLN A 73 5.89 -12.77 -3.33
C GLN A 73 5.51 -12.76 -1.84
N ARG A 74 6.44 -13.16 -0.96
CA ARG A 74 6.18 -13.27 0.47
C ARG A 74 6.26 -11.90 1.13
N TYR A 75 5.41 -11.70 2.13
CA TYR A 75 5.41 -10.51 2.96
C TYR A 75 5.54 -10.89 4.44
N LEU A 76 5.93 -9.91 5.25
CA LEU A 76 6.01 -10.06 6.70
C LEU A 76 4.68 -9.63 7.31
N GLU A 77 4.03 -10.54 8.04
CA GLU A 77 2.86 -10.24 8.84
C GLU A 77 3.31 -9.90 10.25
N ILE A 78 2.95 -8.70 10.72
CA ILE A 78 3.24 -8.23 12.08
C ILE A 78 1.94 -8.29 12.86
N ALA A 79 1.76 -9.36 13.64
CA ALA A 79 0.60 -9.59 14.48
C ALA A 79 0.94 -9.37 15.97
N ASP A 80 -0.06 -9.52 16.84
CA ASP A 80 0.04 -9.26 18.28
C ASP A 80 1.14 -10.12 18.93
N ASP A 81 1.07 -11.43 18.73
CA ASP A 81 1.94 -12.39 19.42
C ASP A 81 3.16 -12.80 18.58
N ASP A 82 3.06 -12.74 17.25
CA ASP A 82 4.07 -13.29 16.35
C ASP A 82 4.34 -12.40 15.12
N VAL A 83 5.50 -12.64 14.51
CA VAL A 83 5.91 -12.04 13.24
C VAL A 83 6.27 -13.15 12.26
N THR A 84 5.39 -13.39 11.30
CA THR A 84 5.47 -14.54 10.40
C THR A 84 5.59 -14.14 8.94
N MET A 85 6.27 -14.96 8.14
CA MET A 85 6.27 -14.81 6.69
C MET A 85 5.02 -15.44 6.09
N ALA A 86 4.23 -14.63 5.39
CA ALA A 86 3.00 -15.04 4.72
C ALA A 86 3.15 -15.02 3.18
N PRO A 87 2.41 -15.87 2.45
CA PRO A 87 2.35 -15.84 0.98
C PRO A 87 1.59 -14.61 0.50
N PHE A 88 1.77 -14.19 -0.76
CA PHE A 88 1.15 -12.97 -1.30
C PHE A 88 -0.36 -12.86 -0.99
N PRO A 89 -0.80 -11.73 -0.41
CA PRO A 89 -2.18 -11.60 0.02
C PRO A 89 -3.08 -11.43 -1.20
N ASP A 90 -4.16 -12.20 -1.24
CA ASP A 90 -5.27 -12.01 -2.17
C ASP A 90 -4.84 -11.94 -3.66
N SER A 91 -3.89 -12.81 -4.06
CA SER A 91 -3.29 -12.83 -5.40
C SER A 91 -4.32 -12.86 -6.52
N PHE A 92 -5.43 -13.56 -6.32
CA PHE A 92 -6.53 -13.66 -7.27
C PHE A 92 -7.22 -12.30 -7.50
N ARG A 93 -7.54 -11.55 -6.44
CA ARG A 93 -8.18 -10.24 -6.60
C ARG A 93 -7.21 -9.21 -7.16
N CYS A 94 -5.94 -9.23 -6.78
CA CYS A 94 -4.93 -8.39 -7.43
C CYS A 94 -4.87 -8.67 -8.94
N ALA A 95 -4.82 -9.96 -9.33
CA ALA A 95 -4.85 -10.34 -10.74
C ALA A 95 -6.12 -9.88 -11.46
N PHE A 96 -7.29 -9.96 -10.80
CA PHE A 96 -8.54 -9.43 -11.32
C PHE A 96 -8.41 -7.94 -11.70
N TRP A 97 -7.95 -7.11 -10.76
CA TRP A 97 -7.84 -5.67 -10.97
C TRP A 97 -6.74 -5.28 -11.97
N GLN A 98 -5.60 -5.98 -11.95
CA GLN A 98 -4.45 -5.66 -12.81
C GLN A 98 -4.59 -6.20 -14.24
N LYS A 99 -5.12 -7.42 -14.40
CA LYS A 99 -5.12 -8.13 -15.70
C LYS A 99 -6.52 -8.25 -16.31
N TYR A 100 -7.48 -8.74 -15.53
CA TYR A 100 -8.79 -9.09 -16.09
C TYR A 100 -9.66 -7.87 -16.34
N LEU A 101 -9.80 -6.96 -15.37
CA LEU A 101 -10.68 -5.81 -15.50
C LEU A 101 -10.27 -4.86 -16.64
N PRO A 102 -8.98 -4.54 -16.87
CA PRO A 102 -8.57 -3.76 -18.04
C PRO A 102 -8.89 -4.48 -19.36
N SER A 103 -8.72 -5.80 -19.42
CA SER A 103 -9.05 -6.57 -20.63
C SER A 103 -10.54 -6.56 -20.94
N LEU A 104 -11.39 -6.62 -19.90
CA LEU A 104 -12.85 -6.54 -20.02
C LEU A 104 -13.29 -5.16 -20.50
N GLN A 105 -12.69 -4.09 -19.96
CA GLN A 105 -12.94 -2.73 -20.44
C GLN A 105 -12.58 -2.58 -21.92
N LEU A 106 -11.40 -3.07 -22.33
CA LEU A 106 -10.97 -3.04 -23.74
C LEU A 106 -11.91 -3.83 -24.66
N ALA A 107 -12.35 -5.02 -24.23
CA ALA A 107 -13.29 -5.84 -25.00
C ALA A 107 -14.65 -5.17 -25.14
N SER A 108 -15.21 -4.64 -24.04
CA SER A 108 -16.45 -3.87 -24.03
C SER A 108 -16.37 -2.70 -25.03
N CYS A 109 -15.21 -2.04 -25.09
CA CYS A 109 -15.00 -0.91 -25.98
C CYS A 109 -14.80 -1.21 -27.45
N LYS A 110 -14.22 -2.37 -27.75
CA LYS A 110 -14.19 -2.84 -29.14
C LYS A 110 -15.61 -3.16 -29.60
N LEU A 111 -16.40 -3.81 -28.74
CA LEU A 111 -17.78 -4.20 -29.07
C LEU A 111 -18.69 -2.99 -29.30
N THR A 112 -18.58 -1.92 -28.50
CA THR A 112 -19.37 -0.69 -28.73
C THR A 112 -19.02 0.00 -30.05
N LYS A 113 -17.73 0.06 -30.42
CA LYS A 113 -17.26 0.61 -31.71
C LYS A 113 -17.72 -0.23 -32.90
N LEU A 114 -17.67 -1.55 -32.79
CA LEU A 114 -18.14 -2.46 -33.85
C LEU A 114 -19.65 -2.35 -34.06
N LYS A 115 -20.44 -2.16 -33.00
CA LYS A 115 -21.88 -1.91 -33.10
C LYS A 115 -22.22 -0.56 -33.75
N GLN A 116 -21.38 0.47 -33.56
CA GLN A 116 -21.58 1.78 -34.19
C GLN A 116 -21.32 1.77 -35.71
N ASN A 117 -20.46 0.88 -36.20
CA ASN A 117 -20.15 0.77 -37.64
C ASN A 117 -21.22 0.00 -38.44
N GLY A 118 -22.17 -0.68 -37.78
CA GLY A 118 -23.31 -1.40 -38.39
C GLY A 118 -24.65 -0.74 -38.10
N LYS A 119 -24.87 0.47 -38.65
CA LYS A 119 -26.08 1.32 -38.72
C LYS A 119 -27.24 1.21 -37.69
N SER A 120 -27.66 2.43 -37.31
CA SER A 120 -28.92 2.92 -36.71
C SER A 120 -29.09 2.89 -35.18
N SER A 121 -29.23 4.11 -34.66
CA SER A 121 -29.72 4.56 -33.35
C SER A 121 -30.73 3.63 -32.65
N PHE A 122 -30.35 3.00 -31.53
CA PHE A 122 -31.33 2.61 -30.48
C PHE A 122 -30.75 2.10 -29.12
N ILE A 123 -29.56 2.48 -28.63
CA ILE A 123 -29.23 2.25 -27.21
C ILE A 123 -28.38 3.41 -26.65
N ASP A 124 -29.02 4.54 -26.36
CA ASP A 124 -28.40 5.68 -25.67
C ASP A 124 -28.38 5.48 -24.13
N GLY A 125 -28.01 4.28 -23.67
CA GLY A 125 -28.10 3.92 -22.24
C GLY A 125 -26.78 3.54 -21.57
N VAL A 126 -25.75 3.17 -22.34
CA VAL A 126 -24.45 2.81 -21.79
C VAL A 126 -23.44 3.87 -22.22
N SER A 127 -23.20 4.77 -21.28
CA SER A 127 -22.51 6.03 -21.51
C SER A 127 -21.08 5.84 -22.07
N PRO A 128 -20.56 6.78 -22.89
CA PRO A 128 -19.20 6.72 -23.49
C PRO A 128 -18.04 6.57 -22.51
N TRP A 129 -18.30 6.72 -21.21
CA TRP A 129 -17.32 6.67 -20.12
C TRP A 129 -16.69 5.29 -19.91
N ILE A 130 -17.35 4.20 -20.34
CA ILE A 130 -16.77 2.85 -20.27
C ILE A 130 -15.56 2.71 -21.22
N CYS A 131 -15.50 3.54 -22.27
CA CYS A 131 -14.40 3.60 -23.23
C CYS A 131 -13.52 4.83 -23.11
N GLY A 132 -13.83 5.68 -22.15
CA GLY A 132 -12.97 6.74 -21.73
C GLY A 132 -11.71 6.15 -21.12
N THR A 133 -10.64 6.15 -21.90
CA THR A 133 -9.28 6.27 -21.37
C THR A 133 -9.17 7.34 -20.27
N ASP A 134 -10.17 8.22 -20.13
CA ASP A 134 -10.34 9.20 -19.07
C ASP A 134 -10.35 8.65 -17.66
N LEU A 135 -10.93 7.49 -17.33
CA LEU A 135 -10.91 7.05 -15.92
C LEU A 135 -9.50 6.61 -15.50
N LEU A 136 -8.79 5.85 -16.35
CA LEU A 136 -7.40 5.46 -16.12
C LEU A 136 -6.42 6.64 -16.25
N LYS A 137 -6.69 7.58 -17.17
CA LYS A 137 -5.95 8.85 -17.26
C LYS A 137 -6.21 9.74 -16.06
N LEU A 138 -7.44 9.82 -15.55
CA LEU A 138 -7.80 10.53 -14.32
C LEU A 138 -7.18 9.88 -13.11
N ILE A 139 -7.14 8.55 -13.03
CA ILE A 139 -6.41 7.83 -11.97
C ILE A 139 -4.92 8.16 -12.08
N ARG A 140 -4.30 8.10 -13.27
CA ARG A 140 -2.89 8.49 -13.46
C ARG A 140 -2.63 9.96 -13.16
N VAL A 141 -3.50 10.88 -13.59
CA VAL A 141 -3.39 12.32 -13.36
C VAL A 141 -3.60 12.64 -11.89
N THR A 142 -4.56 11.99 -11.23
CA THR A 142 -4.82 12.13 -9.79
C THR A 142 -3.66 11.57 -8.98
N ILE A 143 -3.12 10.40 -9.33
CA ILE A 143 -1.90 9.83 -8.72
C ILE A 143 -0.69 10.76 -8.92
N ASN A 144 -0.51 11.33 -10.12
CA ASN A 144 0.56 12.28 -10.39
C ASN A 144 0.34 13.63 -9.67
N LYS A 145 -0.89 14.08 -9.50
CA LYS A 145 -1.22 15.26 -8.69
C LYS A 145 -0.92 15.02 -7.22
N ILE A 146 -1.29 13.84 -6.70
CA ILE A 146 -0.94 13.41 -5.34
C ILE A 146 0.58 13.38 -5.17
N ARG A 147 1.34 12.84 -6.14
CA ARG A 147 2.82 12.88 -6.17
C ARG A 147 3.37 14.30 -6.04
N VAL A 148 2.87 15.24 -6.85
CA VAL A 148 3.30 16.65 -6.83
C VAL A 148 2.92 17.35 -5.51
N GLN A 149 1.74 17.04 -4.95
CA GLN A 149 1.30 17.62 -3.67
C GLN A 149 2.14 17.11 -2.49
N ILE A 150 2.57 15.86 -2.56
CA ILE A 150 3.43 15.20 -1.58
C ILE A 150 4.86 15.75 -1.64
N ASP A 151 5.41 15.98 -2.84
CA ASP A 151 6.74 16.56 -3.04
C ASP A 151 6.81 18.03 -2.55
N ASN A 152 5.68 18.74 -2.56
CA ASN A 152 5.55 20.12 -2.06
C ASN A 152 5.12 20.24 -0.59
N ALA A 153 4.87 19.12 0.11
CA ALA A 153 4.42 19.14 1.51
C ALA A 153 5.60 19.35 2.48
N SER A 154 6.14 20.56 2.53
CA SER A 154 7.15 21.01 3.51
C SER A 154 6.59 21.25 4.92
N VAL A 155 5.37 20.77 5.22
CA VAL A 155 4.61 21.13 6.43
C VAL A 155 4.39 19.94 7.39
N PHE A 156 4.69 18.71 6.96
CA PHE A 156 4.56 17.56 7.84
C PHE A 156 5.90 17.16 8.46
N SER A 157 5.84 16.72 9.73
CA SER A 157 6.96 16.22 10.54
C SER A 157 7.99 15.44 9.71
N PRO A 158 9.30 15.56 10.00
CA PRO A 158 10.35 14.86 9.25
C PRO A 158 10.11 13.35 9.16
N PHE A 159 9.40 12.76 10.13
CA PHE A 159 9.01 11.36 10.10
C PHE A 159 7.91 11.02 9.09
N PHE A 160 6.97 11.94 8.82
CA PHE A 160 5.93 11.77 7.80
C PHE A 160 6.52 11.91 6.39
N SER A 161 7.47 12.83 6.21
CA SER A 161 8.25 12.96 4.96
C SER A 161 9.08 11.70 4.69
N LEU A 162 9.69 11.11 5.72
CA LEU A 162 10.42 9.85 5.62
C LEU A 162 9.48 8.67 5.31
N PHE A 163 8.33 8.60 5.98
CA PHE A 163 7.32 7.56 5.76
C PHE A 163 6.82 7.58 4.31
N ILE A 164 6.51 8.76 3.78
CA ILE A 164 6.10 8.96 2.40
C ILE A 164 7.21 8.55 1.41
N LYS A 165 8.46 8.99 1.64
CA LYS A 165 9.60 8.67 0.78
C LYS A 165 9.96 7.18 0.77
N VAL A 166 9.62 6.45 1.83
CA VAL A 166 9.92 5.02 2.00
C VAL A 166 8.76 4.12 1.54
N THR A 167 7.51 4.51 1.77
CA THR A 167 6.34 3.67 1.47
C THR A 167 5.79 3.87 0.07
N LEU A 168 5.87 5.07 -0.51
CA LEU A 168 5.41 5.30 -1.89
C LEU A 168 6.18 4.49 -2.94
N PRO A 169 7.52 4.31 -2.86
CA PRO A 169 8.24 3.44 -3.77
C PRO A 169 7.78 1.98 -3.69
N LEU A 170 7.49 1.48 -2.48
CA LEU A 170 7.02 0.11 -2.24
C LEU A 170 5.61 -0.11 -2.81
N ILE A 171 4.71 0.85 -2.59
CA ILE A 171 3.35 0.84 -3.19
C ILE A 171 3.44 0.96 -4.73
N TYR A 172 4.37 1.77 -5.24
CA TYR A 172 4.57 1.96 -6.68
C TYR A 172 5.14 0.72 -7.38
N THR A 173 6.05 -0.04 -6.74
CA THR A 173 6.53 -1.33 -7.25
C THR A 173 5.45 -2.41 -7.23
N VAL A 174 4.56 -2.40 -6.24
CA VAL A 174 3.40 -3.33 -6.19
C VAL A 174 2.35 -2.99 -7.26
N TYR A 175 2.26 -1.73 -7.67
CA TYR A 175 1.26 -1.26 -8.64
C TYR A 175 1.73 -1.25 -10.11
N ASN A 176 3.05 -1.26 -10.36
CA ASN A 176 3.63 -1.26 -11.73
C ASN A 176 4.38 -2.55 -12.10
N ALA A 177 4.30 -3.59 -11.28
CA ALA A 177 4.62 -4.98 -11.67
C ALA A 177 3.34 -5.71 -12.08
#